data_AF-A0AAV6TWX3-F1
#
_entry.id   AF-A0AAV6TWX3-F1
#
_cell.length_a   1.000
_cell.length_b   1.000
_cell.length_c   1.000
_cell.angle_alpha   90.00
_cell.angle_beta   90.00
_cell.angle_gamma   90.00
#
_symmetry.space_group_name_H-M   'P 1'
#
loop_
_entity.id
_entity.type
_entity.pdbx_description
1 polymer ?
#
loop_
_entity_poly.entity_id
_entity_poly.type
_entity_poly.pdbx_seq_one_letter_code
_entity_poly.pdbx_strand_id
1 'polypeptide(L)'
;MYAIFFRQPIYHAKHHLLSQSWHLFSMLTSLAYAAVLSSFLTVQLREVPLRSFAELSLRSSSFARIVTRTSVVADLVRSEKEHVRRLGELVVRNGWTAKAGSSGQDDGNEDPNQVNIFGWPLCPLLLTRQAPAVLQTHIRRLPLFPVRCGIALSKHFCCTDSLNTVLTRIQSAGLYEKFMDDELYKKWLERTARTRVEANTREITVSDVQGVFLFLGAGYMLSLVTLVVEICFVRLSKIT
;
A
#
# COMPACT_ATOMS: atom_id res chain seq x y z
N MET A 1 -18.80 -35.88 -21.12
CA MET A 1 -18.86 -35.62 -19.67
C MET A 1 -18.86 -34.11 -19.30
N TYR A 2 -18.46 -33.19 -20.20
CA TYR A 2 -18.45 -31.73 -19.95
C TYR A 2 -19.76 -30.98 -20.30
N ALA A 3 -20.67 -31.60 -21.05
CA ALA A 3 -21.85 -30.93 -21.61
C ALA A 3 -22.92 -30.50 -20.58
N ILE A 4 -22.90 -31.05 -19.36
CA ILE A 4 -23.94 -30.78 -18.34
C ILE A 4 -23.59 -29.55 -17.49
N PHE A 5 -22.34 -29.09 -17.52
CA PHE A 5 -21.93 -27.85 -16.82
C PHE A 5 -22.47 -26.59 -17.54
N PHE A 6 -22.72 -26.67 -18.85
CA PHE A 6 -23.33 -25.61 -19.66
C PHE A 6 -24.79 -25.93 -19.97
N ARG A 7 -25.65 -25.80 -18.95
CA ARG A 7 -27.06 -25.36 -19.05
C ARG A 7 -27.88 -25.83 -20.28
N GLN A 8 -27.79 -27.08 -20.69
CA GLN A 8 -28.69 -27.67 -21.71
C GLN A 8 -29.34 -28.96 -21.19
N PRO A 9 -30.68 -29.02 -21.08
CA PRO A 9 -31.38 -30.20 -20.58
C PRO A 9 -31.60 -31.20 -21.72
N ILE A 10 -30.94 -32.37 -21.65
CA ILE A 10 -31.29 -33.53 -22.48
C ILE A 10 -32.08 -34.49 -21.58
N TYR A 11 -33.38 -34.60 -21.86
CA TYR A 11 -34.38 -35.31 -21.05
C TYR A 11 -34.29 -36.84 -21.17
N HIS A 12 -34.25 -37.53 -20.03
CA HIS A 12 -34.87 -38.86 -19.86
C HIS A 12 -35.42 -39.00 -18.42
N ALA A 13 -36.73 -39.31 -18.33
CA ALA A 13 -37.60 -39.08 -17.17
C ALA A 13 -37.34 -39.93 -15.90
N LYS A 14 -36.29 -40.77 -15.82
CA LYS A 14 -36.08 -41.67 -14.68
C LYS A 14 -35.10 -41.16 -13.61
N HIS A 15 -34.42 -40.03 -13.83
CA HIS A 15 -33.40 -39.51 -12.90
C HIS A 15 -33.68 -38.07 -12.44
N HIS A 16 -34.94 -37.68 -12.27
CA HIS A 16 -35.31 -36.31 -11.88
C HIS A 16 -34.68 -35.86 -10.55
N LEU A 17 -34.68 -36.72 -9.52
CA LEU A 17 -34.08 -36.40 -8.23
C LEU A 17 -32.57 -36.21 -8.30
N LEU A 18 -31.88 -37.07 -9.06
CA LEU A 18 -30.43 -37.00 -9.27
C LEU A 18 -30.05 -35.75 -10.09
N SER A 19 -30.85 -35.42 -11.10
CA SER A 19 -30.66 -34.23 -11.93
C SER A 19 -30.88 -32.95 -11.12
N GLN A 20 -31.93 -32.89 -10.31
CA GLN A 20 -32.23 -31.74 -9.45
C GLN A 20 -31.17 -31.53 -8.37
N SER A 21 -30.72 -32.58 -7.69
CA SER A 21 -29.64 -32.47 -6.70
C SER A 21 -28.33 -32.05 -7.34
N TRP A 22 -28.05 -32.52 -8.55
CA TRP A 22 -26.88 -32.12 -9.34
C TRP A 22 -26.91 -30.63 -9.72
N HIS A 23 -28.07 -30.12 -10.17
CA HIS A 23 -28.24 -28.71 -10.49
C HIS A 23 -28.09 -27.81 -9.25
N LEU A 24 -28.64 -28.22 -8.11
CA LEU A 24 -28.47 -27.50 -6.84
C LEU A 24 -27.00 -27.47 -6.41
N PHE A 25 -26.29 -28.59 -6.52
CA PHE A 25 -24.87 -28.68 -6.20
C PHE A 25 -24.02 -27.77 -7.11
N SER A 26 -24.28 -27.79 -8.42
CA SER A 26 -23.59 -26.91 -9.38
C SER A 26 -23.85 -25.42 -9.09
N MET A 27 -25.08 -25.06 -8.76
CA MET A 27 -25.45 -23.70 -8.40
C MET A 27 -24.70 -23.26 -7.14
N LEU A 28 -24.73 -24.08 -6.08
CA LEU A 28 -24.05 -23.78 -4.82
C LEU A 28 -22.53 -23.59 -5.01
N THR A 29 -21.91 -24.45 -5.81
CA THR A 29 -20.47 -24.36 -6.11
C THR A 29 -20.14 -23.09 -6.88
N SER A 30 -20.95 -22.71 -7.86
CA SER A 30 -20.76 -21.47 -8.63
C SER A 30 -20.91 -20.22 -7.76
N LEU A 31 -21.90 -20.20 -6.85
CA LEU A 31 -22.09 -19.10 -5.90
C LEU A 31 -20.95 -19.01 -4.90
N ALA A 32 -20.50 -20.14 -4.34
CA ALA A 32 -19.38 -20.18 -3.41
C ALA A 32 -18.10 -19.65 -4.08
N TYR A 33 -17.84 -20.07 -5.32
CA TYR A 33 -16.70 -19.58 -6.08
C TYR A 33 -16.80 -18.06 -6.35
N ALA A 34 -17.96 -17.58 -6.80
CA ALA A 34 -18.18 -16.16 -7.05
C ALA A 34 -18.04 -15.31 -5.78
N ALA A 35 -18.51 -15.80 -4.63
CA ALA A 35 -18.38 -15.12 -3.35
C ALA A 35 -16.91 -15.02 -2.90
N VAL A 36 -16.14 -16.09 -3.02
CA VAL A 36 -14.71 -16.11 -2.69
C VAL A 36 -13.92 -15.22 -3.65
N LEU A 37 -14.19 -15.30 -4.95
CA LEU A 37 -13.55 -14.46 -5.95
C LEU A 37 -13.85 -12.97 -5.71
N SER A 38 -15.10 -12.64 -5.39
CA SER A 38 -15.50 -11.27 -5.05
C SER A 38 -14.81 -10.78 -3.77
N SER A 39 -14.63 -11.65 -2.77
CA SER A 39 -13.84 -11.31 -1.57
C SER A 39 -12.39 -10.97 -1.92
N PHE A 40 -11.75 -11.75 -2.80
CA PHE A 40 -10.39 -11.45 -3.25
C PHE A 40 -10.29 -10.22 -4.15
N LEU A 41 -11.33 -9.91 -4.94
CA LEU A 41 -11.36 -8.70 -5.77
C LEU A 41 -11.64 -7.43 -4.94
N THR A 42 -12.40 -7.56 -3.86
CA THR A 42 -12.72 -6.43 -2.96
C THR A 42 -11.61 -6.14 -1.96
N VAL A 43 -10.89 -7.17 -1.50
CA VAL A 43 -9.75 -7.01 -0.60
C VAL A 43 -8.49 -6.80 -1.44
N GLN A 44 -8.01 -5.56 -1.52
CA GLN A 44 -6.72 -5.26 -2.11
C GLN A 44 -5.63 -6.08 -1.39
N LEU A 45 -4.91 -6.94 -2.11
CA LEU A 45 -3.67 -7.55 -1.63
C LEU A 45 -2.68 -6.43 -1.34
N ARG A 46 -2.64 -6.02 -0.08
CA ARG A 46 -1.74 -4.97 0.39
C ARG A 46 -0.40 -5.61 0.70
N GLU A 47 0.66 -5.11 0.09
CA GLU A 47 2.02 -5.52 0.44
C GLU A 47 2.23 -5.36 1.94
N VAL A 48 2.87 -6.35 2.57
CA VAL A 48 3.10 -6.33 4.01
C VAL A 48 3.95 -5.09 4.32
N PRO A 49 3.43 -4.14 5.12
CA PRO A 49 4.21 -2.96 5.47
C PRO A 49 5.45 -3.40 6.25
N LEU A 50 6.58 -2.75 5.95
CA LEU A 50 7.88 -3.03 6.59
C LEU A 50 7.71 -3.12 8.11
N ARG A 51 8.06 -4.27 8.69
CA ARG A 51 7.72 -4.56 10.08
C ARG A 51 8.75 -4.03 11.06
N SER A 52 9.99 -3.80 10.60
CA SER A 52 11.11 -3.38 11.43
C SER A 52 12.14 -2.57 10.64
N PHE A 53 12.88 -1.68 11.33
CA PHE A 53 14.07 -1.04 10.76
C PHE A 53 15.15 -2.04 10.36
N ALA A 54 15.18 -3.22 10.99
CA ALA A 54 16.07 -4.31 10.59
C ALA A 54 15.75 -4.78 9.16
N GLU A 55 14.47 -4.97 8.83
CA GLU A 55 14.03 -5.36 7.48
C GLU A 55 14.31 -4.26 6.45
N LEU A 56 14.15 -2.99 6.85
CA LEU A 56 14.54 -1.84 6.03
C LEU A 56 16.03 -1.84 5.71
N SER A 57 16.90 -2.05 6.71
CA SER A 57 18.34 -2.09 6.49
C SER A 57 18.77 -3.23 5.56
N LEU A 58 18.06 -4.37 5.57
CA LEU A 58 18.30 -5.49 4.66
C LEU A 58 17.76 -5.25 3.24
N ARG A 59 16.59 -4.63 3.09
CA ARG A 59 15.96 -4.30 1.79
C ARG A 59 16.40 -2.96 1.20
N SER A 60 17.23 -2.21 1.90
CA SER A 60 17.59 -0.82 1.59
C SER A 60 18.34 -0.63 0.27
N SER A 61 18.88 -1.68 -0.35
CA SER A 61 19.60 -1.55 -1.63
C SER A 61 18.73 -1.06 -2.78
N SER A 62 17.40 -1.12 -2.66
CA SER A 62 16.47 -0.73 -3.75
C SER A 62 15.34 0.22 -3.34
N PHE A 63 15.16 0.58 -2.06
CA PHE A 63 13.87 1.17 -1.59
C PHE A 63 13.93 2.37 -0.64
N ALA A 64 15.10 2.94 -0.35
CA ALA A 64 15.18 4.01 0.68
C ALA A 64 15.72 5.32 0.11
N ARG A 65 14.91 6.38 0.13
CA ARG A 65 15.39 7.77 0.04
C ARG A 65 15.05 8.46 1.35
N ILE A 66 16.06 8.71 2.17
CA ILE A 66 15.85 9.23 3.52
C ILE A 66 15.93 10.76 3.48
N VAL A 67 14.78 11.42 3.37
CA VAL A 67 14.65 12.88 3.45
C VAL A 67 14.81 13.36 4.90
N THR A 68 16.01 13.24 5.46
CA THR A 68 16.32 13.80 6.78
C THR A 68 17.30 14.96 6.68
N ARG A 69 17.15 15.94 7.58
CA ARG A 69 18.14 16.99 7.79
C ARG A 69 19.50 16.36 8.13
N THR A 70 20.57 17.00 7.69
CA THR A 70 21.98 16.59 7.91
C THR A 70 22.30 16.24 9.37
N SER A 71 21.65 16.87 10.35
CA SER A 71 21.86 16.58 11.77
C SER A 71 21.39 15.18 12.20
N VAL A 72 20.27 14.70 11.68
CA VAL A 72 19.72 13.37 12.03
C VAL A 72 20.55 12.26 11.37
N VAL A 73 21.12 12.53 10.19
CA VAL A 73 22.05 11.60 9.51
C VAL A 73 23.32 11.41 10.33
N ALA A 74 23.86 12.48 10.92
CA ALA A 74 25.01 12.38 11.82
C ALA A 74 24.70 11.50 13.05
N ASP A 75 23.51 11.64 13.63
CA ASP A 75 23.07 10.81 14.76
C ASP A 75 22.82 9.35 14.36
N LEU A 76 22.32 9.11 13.14
CA LEU A 76 22.13 7.76 12.59
C LEU A 76 23.48 7.02 12.44
N VAL A 77 24.51 7.69 11.91
CA VAL A 77 25.85 7.12 11.75
C VAL A 77 26.53 6.87 13.10
N ARG A 78 26.25 7.70 14.11
CA ARG A 78 26.82 7.56 15.47
C ARG A 78 26.03 6.60 16.38
N SER A 79 24.96 5.99 15.87
CA SER A 79 24.10 5.08 16.65
C SER A 79 24.85 3.83 17.09
N GLU A 80 24.64 3.40 18.34
CA GLU A 80 25.18 2.14 18.87
C GLU A 80 24.56 0.90 18.21
N LYS A 81 23.40 1.04 17.57
CA LYS A 81 22.69 -0.06 16.93
C LYS A 81 23.20 -0.28 15.52
N GLU A 82 23.80 -1.45 15.27
CA GLU A 82 24.37 -1.89 13.98
C GLU A 82 23.46 -1.60 12.77
N HIS A 83 22.18 -1.96 12.84
CA HIS A 83 21.21 -1.78 11.75
C HIS A 83 20.89 -0.31 11.46
N VAL A 84 20.93 0.54 12.48
CA VAL A 84 20.70 1.99 12.35
C VAL A 84 21.94 2.68 11.79
N ARG A 85 23.13 2.29 12.28
CA ARG A 85 24.42 2.76 11.77
C ARG A 85 24.59 2.43 10.29
N ARG A 86 24.37 1.16 9.91
CA ARG A 86 24.44 0.71 8.51
C ARG A 86 23.48 1.50 7.61
N LEU A 87 22.28 1.81 8.11
CA LEU A 87 21.33 2.65 7.38
C LEU A 87 21.87 4.08 7.20
N GLY A 88 22.42 4.68 8.26
CA GLY A 88 23.06 6.00 8.18
C GLY A 88 24.22 6.05 7.17
N GLU A 89 25.08 5.03 7.18
CA GLU A 89 26.18 4.88 6.22
C GLU A 89 25.68 4.77 4.77
N LEU A 90 24.60 4.01 4.53
CA LEU A 90 23.99 3.89 3.21
C LEU A 90 23.40 5.22 2.72
N VAL A 91 22.77 5.99 3.60
CA VAL A 91 22.25 7.33 3.29
C VAL A 91 23.37 8.27 2.89
N VAL A 92 24.48 8.27 3.63
CA VAL A 92 25.65 9.10 3.34
C VAL A 92 26.31 8.67 2.03
N ARG A 93 26.53 7.36 1.85
CA ARG A 93 27.17 6.79 0.66
C ARG A 93 26.41 7.10 -0.63
N ASN A 94 25.08 7.05 -0.57
CA ASN A 94 24.22 7.25 -1.74
C ASN A 94 23.74 8.70 -1.91
N GLY A 95 24.15 9.62 -1.03
CA GLY A 95 23.75 11.02 -1.11
C GLY A 95 22.24 11.23 -0.98
N TRP A 96 21.55 10.36 -0.25
CA TRP A 96 20.09 10.37 -0.12
C TRP A 96 19.54 11.53 0.75
N THR A 97 20.30 12.60 0.95
CA THR A 97 19.92 13.74 1.78
C THR A 97 19.22 14.82 0.97
N ALA A 98 18.05 15.27 1.41
CA ALA A 98 17.39 16.44 0.82
C ALA A 98 17.86 17.74 1.48
N LYS A 99 18.02 18.80 0.70
CA LYS A 99 18.35 20.14 1.23
C LYS A 99 17.16 20.70 2.00
N ALA A 100 17.43 21.31 3.16
CA ALA A 100 16.41 21.97 3.95
C ALA A 100 15.85 23.19 3.18
N GLY A 101 14.56 23.18 2.87
CA GLY A 101 13.87 24.30 2.22
C GLY A 101 13.57 24.12 0.73
N SER A 102 14.13 23.11 0.05
CA SER A 102 13.57 22.66 -1.21
C SER A 102 12.32 21.86 -0.88
N SER A 103 11.15 22.48 -1.02
CA SER A 103 9.92 21.75 -1.29
C SER A 103 10.25 20.69 -2.33
N GLY A 104 10.06 19.42 -2.00
CA GLY A 104 10.14 18.30 -2.95
C GLY A 104 9.04 18.45 -4.00
N GLN A 105 9.17 19.45 -4.85
CA GLN A 105 8.27 19.81 -5.94
C GLN A 105 8.99 19.68 -7.28
N ASP A 106 10.16 19.03 -7.32
CA ASP A 106 11.00 19.01 -8.52
C ASP A 106 11.42 17.62 -9.00
N ASP A 107 10.74 16.55 -8.57
CA ASP A 107 10.78 15.30 -9.31
C ASP A 107 9.37 14.72 -9.28
N GLY A 108 8.62 14.91 -10.38
CA GLY A 108 7.29 14.34 -10.61
C GLY A 108 7.28 12.82 -10.76
N ASN A 109 8.20 12.12 -10.09
CA ASN A 109 8.31 10.68 -10.05
C ASN A 109 8.50 10.24 -8.58
N GLU A 110 7.46 10.41 -7.78
CA GLU A 110 7.37 9.77 -6.47
C GLU A 110 7.18 8.27 -6.70
N ASP A 111 8.27 7.50 -6.70
CA ASP A 111 8.12 6.04 -6.79
C ASP A 111 7.34 5.56 -5.56
N PRO A 112 6.30 4.73 -5.74
CA PRO A 112 5.42 4.28 -4.65
C PRO A 112 6.14 3.41 -3.60
N ASN A 113 7.40 3.07 -3.84
CA ASN A 113 8.20 2.19 -3.01
C ASN A 113 9.30 2.93 -2.22
N GLN A 114 9.22 4.27 -2.12
CA GLN A 114 10.15 5.09 -1.35
C GLN A 114 9.73 5.23 0.12
N VAL A 115 10.69 5.06 1.03
CA VAL A 115 10.48 5.24 2.47
C VAL A 115 11.08 6.54 2.96
N ASN A 116 10.23 7.51 3.29
CA ASN A 116 10.63 8.79 3.87
C ASN A 116 10.62 8.73 5.41
N ILE A 117 11.72 9.14 6.04
CA ILE A 117 11.85 9.21 7.50
C ILE A 117 11.70 10.67 7.94
N PHE A 118 10.69 10.95 8.78
CA PHE A 118 10.44 12.30 9.31
C PHE A 118 10.55 12.36 10.84
N GLY A 119 10.94 13.52 11.36
CA GLY A 119 10.89 13.80 12.80
C GLY A 119 9.46 13.97 13.30
N TRP A 120 9.13 13.35 14.44
CA TRP A 120 7.78 13.30 15.03
C TRP A 120 7.01 14.63 15.12
N PRO A 121 7.59 15.77 15.57
CA PRO A 121 6.82 17.02 15.67
C PRO A 121 6.52 17.65 14.31
N LEU A 122 7.28 17.30 13.27
CA LEU A 122 7.08 17.80 11.91
C LEU A 122 6.29 16.82 11.05
N CYS A 123 6.11 15.57 11.49
CA CYS A 123 5.47 14.53 10.71
C CYS A 123 4.03 14.91 10.31
N PRO A 124 3.16 15.38 11.23
CA PRO A 124 1.81 15.77 10.83
C PRO A 124 1.79 17.05 9.98
N LEU A 125 2.69 18.01 10.26
CA LEU A 125 2.75 19.31 9.59
C LEU A 125 3.35 19.24 8.17
N LEU A 126 4.30 18.33 7.93
CA LEU A 126 4.89 18.10 6.62
C LEU A 126 4.00 17.18 5.77
N LEU A 127 3.43 16.13 6.37
CA LEU A 127 2.46 15.28 5.68
C LEU A 127 1.19 16.04 5.30
N THR A 128 0.80 17.08 6.05
CA THR A 128 -0.31 17.98 5.70
C THR A 128 0.02 18.99 4.61
N ARG A 129 1.31 19.26 4.33
CA ARG A 129 1.72 20.22 3.29
C ARG A 129 2.08 19.57 1.94
N GLN A 130 2.54 18.31 1.94
CA GLN A 130 3.13 17.70 0.73
C GLN A 130 2.47 16.43 0.21
N ALA A 131 1.67 15.69 0.98
CA ALA A 131 1.12 14.44 0.46
C ALA A 131 -0.20 14.68 -0.32
N PRO A 132 -0.36 14.18 -1.56
CA PRO A 132 -1.69 13.96 -2.11
C PRO A 132 -2.42 12.92 -1.26
N ALA A 133 -3.74 13.05 -1.14
CA ALA A 133 -4.61 12.14 -0.37
C ALA A 133 -4.50 10.66 -0.76
N VAL A 134 -3.84 10.39 -1.89
CA VAL A 134 -3.67 9.08 -2.54
C VAL A 134 -2.48 8.31 -1.96
N LEU A 135 -1.49 8.99 -1.36
CA LEU A 135 -0.44 8.31 -0.61
C LEU A 135 -1.00 7.92 0.76
N GLN A 136 -1.60 6.75 0.83
CA GLN A 136 -1.74 5.99 2.08
C GLN A 136 -0.34 5.60 2.57
N THR A 137 0.49 6.58 2.92
CA THR A 137 1.72 6.33 3.67
C THR A 137 1.28 5.64 4.95
N HIS A 138 1.59 4.36 5.07
CA HIS A 138 1.36 3.62 6.29
C HIS A 138 2.32 4.19 7.34
N ILE A 139 1.86 5.21 8.08
CA ILE A 139 2.65 5.86 9.13
C ILE A 139 2.74 4.87 10.29
N ARG A 140 3.70 3.95 10.22
CA ARG A 140 4.02 3.10 11.36
C ARG A 140 4.99 3.85 12.25
N ARG A 141 4.56 4.10 13.50
CA ARG A 141 5.36 4.76 14.53
C ARG A 141 6.49 3.82 14.96
N LEU A 142 7.64 3.89 14.31
CA LEU A 142 8.85 3.30 14.85
C LEU A 142 9.72 4.45 15.40
N PRO A 143 9.74 4.66 16.73
CA PRO A 143 10.59 5.70 17.31
C PRO A 143 12.05 5.31 17.07
N LEU A 144 12.73 6.05 16.19
CA LEU A 144 14.17 5.91 15.97
C LEU A 144 14.94 6.44 17.16
N PHE A 145 14.65 7.68 17.53
CA PHE A 145 15.26 8.38 18.65
C PHE A 145 14.25 9.32 19.30
N PRO A 146 14.27 9.47 20.64
CA PRO A 146 13.56 10.55 21.30
C PRO A 146 14.24 11.88 20.94
N VAL A 147 13.62 12.67 20.08
CA VAL A 147 14.10 14.03 19.79
C VAL A 147 13.63 14.94 20.92
N ARG A 148 14.59 15.48 21.68
CA ARG A 148 14.32 16.53 22.67
C ARG A 148 14.38 17.87 21.96
N CYS A 149 13.26 18.55 21.86
CA CYS A 149 13.21 19.93 21.38
C CYS A 149 13.47 20.86 22.55
N GLY A 150 14.26 21.91 22.33
CA GLY A 150 14.56 22.93 23.31
C GLY A 150 14.53 24.31 22.68
N ILE A 151 14.26 25.33 23.48
CA ILE A 151 14.31 26.72 23.05
C ILE A 151 15.74 27.20 23.23
N ALA A 152 16.40 27.56 22.13
CA ALA A 152 17.73 28.16 22.18
C ALA A 152 17.59 29.66 22.51
N LEU A 153 18.28 30.09 23.56
CA LEU A 153 18.31 31.49 24.01
C LEU A 153 19.75 32.00 23.97
N SER A 154 19.92 33.32 23.87
CA SER A 154 21.25 33.92 23.96
C SER A 154 21.86 33.67 25.34
N LYS A 155 23.19 33.55 25.42
CA LYS A 155 23.90 33.34 26.70
C LYS A 155 23.63 34.44 27.74
N HIS A 156 23.25 35.64 27.30
CA HIS A 156 22.97 36.79 28.17
C HIS A 156 21.46 37.02 28.40
N PHE A 157 20.63 36.02 28.15
CA PHE A 157 19.19 36.15 28.41
C PHE A 157 18.92 36.23 29.92
N CYS A 158 18.35 37.34 30.37
CA CYS A 158 18.21 37.69 31.78
C CYS A 158 17.13 36.91 32.54
N CYS A 159 16.26 36.15 31.86
CA CYS A 159 15.08 35.55 32.47
C CYS A 159 14.93 34.05 32.18
N THR A 160 16.04 33.34 32.00
CA THR A 160 16.02 31.89 31.70
C THR A 160 15.24 31.09 32.73
N ASP A 161 15.42 31.38 34.02
CA ASP A 161 14.74 30.65 35.11
C ASP A 161 13.23 30.93 35.16
N SER A 162 12.85 32.17 34.91
CA SER A 162 11.43 32.56 34.84
C SER A 162 10.74 31.85 33.68
N LEU A 163 11.37 31.83 32.50
CA LEU A 163 10.85 31.11 31.34
C LEU A 163 10.75 29.61 31.59
N ASN A 164 11.76 28.99 32.20
CA ASN A 164 11.74 27.57 32.52
C ASN A 164 10.61 27.22 33.51
N THR A 165 10.36 28.10 34.48
CA THR A 165 9.23 27.96 35.42
C THR A 165 7.87 28.02 34.69
N VAL A 166 7.72 28.94 33.74
CA VAL A 166 6.49 29.04 32.94
C VAL A 166 6.32 27.81 32.05
N LEU A 167 7.38 27.35 31.40
CA LEU A 167 7.35 26.16 30.53
C LEU A 167 6.96 24.90 31.32
N THR A 168 7.56 24.69 32.49
CA THR A 168 7.24 23.55 33.35
C THR A 168 5.80 23.61 33.85
N ARG A 169 5.27 24.81 34.17
CA ARG A 169 3.85 24.99 34.52
C ARG A 169 2.91 24.64 33.37
N ILE A 170 3.20 25.12 32.17
CA ILE A 170 2.43 24.81 30.95
C ILE A 170 2.42 23.30 30.69
N GLN A 171 3.57 22.65 30.84
CA GLN A 171 3.69 21.20 30.69
C GLN A 171 2.92 20.45 31.77
N SER A 172 3.08 20.82 33.05
CA SER A 172 2.39 20.16 34.17
C SER A 172 0.87 20.33 34.14
N ALA A 173 0.39 21.42 33.54
CA ALA A 173 -1.03 21.67 33.37
C ALA A 173 -1.61 20.98 32.13
N GLY A 174 -0.81 20.26 31.33
CA GLY A 174 -1.25 19.58 30.11
C GLY A 174 -1.62 20.53 28.97
N LEU A 175 -1.38 21.84 29.11
CA LEU A 175 -1.73 22.84 28.08
C LEU A 175 -0.95 22.61 26.78
N TYR A 176 0.28 22.13 26.88
CA TYR A 176 1.10 21.81 25.71
C TYR A 176 0.49 20.69 24.86
N GLU A 177 0.06 19.60 25.50
CA GLU A 177 -0.55 18.46 24.81
C GLU A 177 -1.86 18.86 24.15
N LYS A 178 -2.71 19.60 24.88
CA LYS A 178 -3.96 20.13 24.34
C LYS A 178 -3.73 21.04 23.13
N PHE A 179 -2.80 21.98 23.23
CA PHE A 179 -2.51 22.91 22.13
C PHE A 179 -1.99 22.18 20.88
N MET A 180 -1.12 21.20 21.07
CA MET A 180 -0.63 20.35 19.98
C MET A 180 -1.77 19.57 19.34
N ASP A 181 -2.62 18.91 20.15
CA ASP A 181 -3.74 18.13 19.64
C ASP A 181 -4.76 19.00 18.91
N ASP A 182 -5.08 20.19 19.42
CA ASP A 182 -6.02 21.13 18.79
C ASP A 182 -5.51 21.63 17.42
N GLU A 183 -4.23 22.03 17.33
CA GLU A 183 -3.64 22.47 16.06
C GLU A 183 -3.52 21.33 15.04
N LEU A 184 -3.13 20.13 15.51
CA LEU A 184 -3.08 18.94 14.68
C LEU A 184 -4.47 18.54 14.17
N TYR A 185 -5.47 18.60 15.04
CA TYR A 185 -6.85 18.27 14.71
C TYR A 185 -7.43 19.26 13.70
N LYS A 186 -7.20 20.57 13.88
CA LYS A 186 -7.63 21.61 12.94
C LYS A 186 -7.04 21.38 11.55
N LYS A 187 -5.75 21.11 11.47
CA LYS A 187 -5.05 20.78 10.21
C LYS A 187 -5.61 19.51 9.56
N TRP A 188 -5.89 18.48 10.38
CA TRP A 188 -6.51 17.25 9.90
C TRP A 188 -7.91 17.50 9.34
N LEU A 189 -8.75 18.28 10.03
CA LEU A 189 -10.11 18.61 9.62
C LEU A 189 -10.15 19.43 8.32
N GLU A 190 -9.30 20.46 8.20
CA GLU A 190 -9.14 21.24 6.97
C GLU A 190 -8.84 20.36 5.75
N ARG A 191 -8.11 19.26 5.95
CA ARG A 191 -7.77 18.31 4.89
C ARG A 191 -8.89 17.34 4.61
N THR A 192 -9.48 16.71 5.63
CA THR A 192 -10.60 15.78 5.46
C THR A 192 -11.78 16.46 4.77
N ALA A 193 -12.00 17.76 5.02
CA ALA A 193 -13.00 18.54 4.30
C ALA A 193 -12.66 18.79 2.81
N ARG A 194 -11.36 18.85 2.46
CA ARG A 194 -10.90 19.02 1.08
C ARG A 194 -10.81 17.71 0.30
N THR A 195 -10.49 16.61 0.98
CA THR A 195 -10.46 15.28 0.39
C THR A 195 -11.85 14.69 0.48
N ARG A 196 -12.62 14.75 -0.63
CA ARG A 196 -13.66 13.74 -0.82
C ARG A 196 -12.96 12.40 -0.62
N VAL A 197 -13.46 11.59 0.30
CA VAL A 197 -13.03 10.20 0.45
C VAL A 197 -13.44 9.52 -0.86
N GLU A 198 -12.56 9.59 -1.86
CA GLU A 198 -12.58 8.66 -2.97
C GLU A 198 -12.29 7.32 -2.30
N ALA A 199 -13.36 6.61 -1.99
CA ALA A 199 -13.28 5.20 -1.67
C ALA A 199 -12.42 4.61 -2.78
N ASN A 200 -11.24 4.09 -2.40
CA ASN A 200 -10.26 3.57 -3.32
C ASN A 200 -10.78 2.22 -3.87
N THR A 201 -11.92 2.25 -4.55
CA THR A 201 -12.47 1.15 -5.33
C THR A 201 -11.65 1.14 -6.60
N ARG A 202 -10.59 0.33 -6.60
CA ARG A 202 -9.81 0.03 -7.79
C ARG A 202 -10.80 -0.41 -8.87
N GLU A 203 -10.92 0.39 -9.93
CA GLU A 203 -11.73 0.02 -11.07
C GLU A 203 -11.11 -1.23 -11.71
N ILE A 204 -11.93 -2.28 -11.88
CA ILE A 204 -11.48 -3.54 -12.48
C ILE A 204 -11.02 -3.21 -13.90
N THR A 205 -9.71 -3.28 -14.12
CA THR A 205 -9.11 -2.92 -15.40
C THR A 205 -9.11 -4.14 -16.32
N VAL A 206 -9.14 -3.93 -17.65
CA VAL A 206 -9.15 -5.02 -18.65
C VAL A 206 -7.95 -5.96 -18.47
N SER A 207 -6.83 -5.47 -17.92
CA SER A 207 -5.67 -6.27 -17.53
C SER A 207 -5.98 -7.37 -16.53
N ASP A 208 -6.91 -7.12 -15.59
CA ASP A 208 -7.26 -8.07 -14.52
C ASP A 208 -8.11 -9.24 -15.07
N VAL A 209 -8.74 -9.06 -16.24
CA VAL A 209 -9.63 -10.06 -16.89
C VAL A 209 -8.96 -10.69 -18.12
N GLN A 210 -7.72 -10.30 -18.45
CA GLN A 210 -7.01 -10.76 -19.64
C GLN A 210 -6.89 -12.30 -19.72
N GLY A 211 -6.73 -12.97 -18.58
CA GLY A 211 -6.65 -14.43 -18.52
C GLY A 211 -7.91 -15.12 -19.07
N VAL A 212 -9.09 -14.55 -18.84
CA VAL A 212 -10.37 -15.11 -19.32
C VAL A 212 -10.43 -15.05 -20.85
N PHE A 213 -9.98 -13.94 -21.44
CA PHE A 213 -9.94 -13.78 -22.90
C PHE A 213 -8.93 -14.73 -23.55
N LEU A 214 -7.78 -14.98 -22.91
CA LEU A 214 -6.81 -15.96 -23.40
C LEU A 214 -7.37 -17.38 -23.40
N PHE A 215 -8.06 -17.78 -22.34
CA PHE A 215 -8.73 -19.09 -22.28
C PHE A 215 -9.81 -19.25 -23.35
N LEU A 216 -10.60 -18.20 -23.60
CA LEU A 216 -11.61 -18.19 -24.66
C LEU A 216 -10.96 -18.35 -26.04
N GLY A 217 -9.88 -17.61 -26.32
CA GLY A 217 -9.13 -17.70 -27.57
C GLY A 217 -8.54 -19.10 -27.79
N ALA A 218 -7.96 -19.70 -26.75
CA ALA A 218 -7.44 -21.07 -26.82
C ALA A 218 -8.55 -22.09 -27.11
N GLY A 219 -9.74 -21.92 -26.51
CA GLY A 219 -10.91 -22.77 -26.77
C GLY A 219 -11.36 -22.72 -28.23
N TYR A 220 -11.41 -21.54 -28.83
CA TYR A 220 -11.75 -21.39 -30.26
C TYR A 220 -10.72 -22.04 -31.17
N MET A 221 -9.43 -21.87 -30.89
CA MET A 221 -8.37 -22.53 -31.67
C MET A 221 -8.49 -24.05 -31.61
N LEU A 222 -8.73 -24.60 -30.42
CA LEU A 222 -8.88 -26.04 -30.25
C LEU A 222 -10.11 -26.57 -31.00
N SER A 223 -11.23 -25.84 -30.95
CA SER A 223 -12.45 -26.18 -31.69
C SER A 223 -12.22 -26.20 -33.20
N LEU A 224 -11.50 -25.21 -33.74
CA LEU A 224 -11.19 -25.14 -35.16
C LEU A 224 -10.28 -26.30 -35.58
N VAL A 225 -9.26 -26.63 -34.79
CA VAL A 225 -8.40 -27.79 -35.03
C VAL A 225 -9.20 -29.09 -35.02
N THR A 226 -10.11 -29.29 -34.06
CA THR A 226 -10.94 -30.50 -34.02
C THR A 226 -11.83 -30.63 -35.25
N LEU A 227 -12.39 -29.51 -35.74
CA LEU A 227 -13.22 -29.50 -36.94
C LEU A 227 -12.42 -29.82 -38.20
N VAL A 228 -11.20 -29.29 -38.33
CA VAL A 228 -10.30 -29.64 -39.44
C VAL A 228 -9.92 -31.12 -39.41
N VAL A 229 -9.59 -31.65 -38.23
CA VAL A 229 -9.28 -33.08 -38.05
C VAL A 229 -10.47 -33.95 -38.45
N GLU A 230 -11.68 -33.60 -38.02
CA GLU A 230 -12.90 -34.33 -38.36
C GLU A 230 -13.18 -34.33 -39.88
N ILE A 231 -13.05 -33.17 -40.54
CA ILE A 231 -13.21 -33.07 -41.99
C ILE A 231 -12.17 -33.92 -42.73
N CYS A 232 -10.90 -33.87 -42.31
CA CYS A 232 -9.84 -34.69 -42.90
C CYS A 232 -10.12 -36.19 -42.72
N PHE A 233 -10.56 -36.60 -41.53
CA PHE A 233 -10.85 -37.99 -41.22
C PHE A 233 -12.03 -38.53 -42.03
N VAL A 234 -13.12 -37.75 -42.14
CA VAL A 234 -14.30 -38.11 -42.95
C VAL A 234 -13.95 -38.17 -44.44
N ARG A 235 -13.07 -37.28 -44.93
CA ARG A 235 -12.61 -37.29 -46.33
C ARG A 235 -11.72 -38.50 -46.64
N LEU A 236 -10.78 -38.84 -45.76
CA LEU A 236 -9.90 -40.01 -45.91
C LEU A 236 -10.69 -41.33 -45.83
N SER A 237 -11.66 -41.41 -44.90
CA SER A 237 -12.57 -42.54 -44.77
C SER A 237 -13.47 -42.77 -45.98
N LYS A 238 -13.72 -41.75 -46.83
CA LYS A 238 -14.51 -41.90 -48.06
C LYS A 238 -13.67 -42.32 -49.28
N ILE A 239 -12.34 -42.21 -49.20
CA ILE A 239 -11.43 -42.51 -50.31
C ILE A 239 -10.89 -43.96 -50.21
N THR A 240 -10.97 -44.57 -49.03
CA THR A 240 -10.63 -45.98 -48.77
C THR A 240 -11.89 -46.82 -48.85
#